data_AF-D3S1L8-F1
#
_entry.id   AF-D3S1L8-F1
#
_cell.length_a   1.000
_cell.length_b   1.000
_cell.length_c   1.000
_cell.angle_alpha   90.00
_cell.angle_beta   90.00
_cell.angle_gamma   90.00
#
_symmetry.space_group_name_H-M   'P 1'
#
loop_
_entity.id
_entity.type
_entity.pdbx_description
1 polymer ?
#
loop_
_entity_poly.entity_id
_entity_poly.type
_entity_poly.pdbx_seq_one_letter_code
_entity_poly.pdbx_strand_id
1 'polypeptide(L)' 'MPWPPKVFWVGAFLFYGWTALCWILEATMKINHIPLAPLWYAGIMGTFLIPLIMSIIYFYFPEKAEEKRARGEA' A
#
# COMPACT_ATOMS: atom_id res chain seq x y z
N MET A 1 9.26 11.30 17.51
CA MET A 1 8.90 9.90 17.18
C MET A 1 9.05 9.74 15.68
N PRO A 2 9.81 8.75 15.17
CA PRO A 2 9.96 8.61 13.73
C PRO A 2 8.59 8.25 13.18
N TRP A 3 8.03 9.17 12.41
CA TRP A 3 6.81 8.97 11.66
C TRP A 3 6.96 7.68 10.82
N PRO A 4 5.90 6.89 10.60
CA PRO A 4 6.04 5.64 9.86
C PRO A 4 6.73 5.89 8.51
N PRO A 5 7.58 4.96 8.04
CA PRO A 5 8.32 5.10 6.78
C PRO A 5 7.42 5.57 5.63
N LYS A 6 7.94 6.33 4.68
CA LYS A 6 7.13 6.78 3.53
C LYS A 6 6.55 5.58 2.78
N VAL A 7 7.35 4.51 2.71
CA VAL A 7 6.96 3.20 2.20
C VAL A 7 5.67 2.71 2.87
N PHE A 8 5.59 2.75 4.21
CA PHE A 8 4.39 2.32 4.95
C PHE A 8 3.13 3.10 4.54
N TRP A 9 3.21 4.42 4.44
CA TRP A 9 2.05 5.24 4.08
C TRP A 9 1.60 5.07 2.65
N VAL A 10 2.53 4.89 1.71
CA VAL A 10 2.17 4.60 0.32
C VAL A 10 1.52 3.22 0.22
N GLY A 11 2.06 2.21 0.90
CA GLY A 11 1.42 0.89 1.00
C GLY A 11 0.02 0.96 1.58
N ALA A 12 -0.15 1.71 2.68
CA ALA A 12 -1.45 1.90 3.31
C ALA A 12 -2.44 2.59 2.36
N PHE A 13 -2.02 3.68 1.70
CA PHE A 13 -2.88 4.38 0.75
C PHE A 13 -3.31 3.48 -0.42
N LEU A 14 -2.38 2.69 -0.97
CA LEU A 14 -2.67 1.77 -2.07
C LEU A 14 -3.62 0.66 -1.63
N PHE A 15 -3.36 0.05 -0.48
CA PHE A 15 -4.19 -1.04 0.05
C PHE A 15 -5.61 -0.58 0.36
N TYR A 16 -5.74 0.50 1.13
CA TYR A 16 -7.05 1.02 1.54
C TYR A 16 -7.79 1.69 0.37
N GLY A 17 -7.08 2.43 -0.49
CA GLY A 17 -7.67 3.06 -1.68
C GLY A 17 -8.23 2.02 -2.64
N TRP A 18 -7.51 0.93 -2.88
CA TRP A 18 -7.99 -0.17 -3.72
C TRP A 18 -9.18 -0.89 -3.11
N THR A 19 -9.10 -1.25 -1.82
CA THR A 19 -10.20 -1.92 -1.12
C THR A 19 -11.47 -1.07 -1.15
N ALA A 20 -11.34 0.24 -0.96
CA ALA A 20 -12.45 1.18 -1.07
C ALA A 20 -13.02 1.24 -2.50
N LEU A 21 -12.19 1.27 -3.54
CA LEU A 21 -12.64 1.24 -4.94
C LEU A 21 -13.40 -0.05 -5.27
N CYS A 22 -12.90 -1.21 -4.82
CA CYS A 22 -13.57 -2.49 -5.02
C CYS A 22 -14.94 -2.50 -4.34
N TRP A 23 -15.05 -2.03 -3.09
CA TRP A 23 -16.34 -1.91 -2.41
C TRP A 23 -17.30 -0.94 -3.09
N ILE A 24 -16.81 0.20 -3.59
CA ILE A 24 -17.63 1.16 -4.35
C ILE A 24 -18.14 0.49 -5.63
N LEU A 25 -17.30 -0.28 -6.32
CA LEU A 25 -17.66 -1.00 -7.53
C LEU A 25 -18.71 -2.09 -7.26
N GLU A 26 -18.53 -2.89 -6.21
CA GLU A 26 -19.49 -3.91 -5.78
C GLU A 26 -20.84 -3.31 -5.38
N ALA A 27 -20.83 -2.17 -4.68
CA ALA A 27 -22.03 -1.43 -4.33
C ALA A 27 -22.75 -0.87 -5.57
N THR A 28 -22.01 -0.33 -6.54
CA THR A 28 -22.55 0.22 -7.79
C THR A 28 -23.16 -0.89 -8.66
N MET A 29 -22.53 -2.06 -8.70
CA MET A 29 -22.95 -3.20 -9.50
C MET A 29 -23.99 -4.10 -8.78
N LYS A 30 -24.34 -3.79 -7.52
CA LYS A 30 -25.23 -4.59 -6.66
C LYS A 30 -24.79 -6.05 -6.49
N ILE A 31 -23.49 -6.33 -6.50
CA ILE A 31 -22.91 -7.68 -6.38
C ILE A 31 -22.35 -7.93 -4.97
N ASN A 32 -22.72 -7.10 -4.00
CA ASN A 32 -22.25 -7.10 -2.59
C ASN A 32 -22.58 -8.37 -1.78
N HIS A 33 -22.98 -9.47 -2.42
CA HIS A 33 -23.42 -10.70 -1.76
C HIS A 33 -22.31 -11.71 -1.49
N ILE A 34 -21.06 -11.44 -1.91
CA ILE A 34 -19.94 -12.37 -1.76
C ILE A 34 -19.08 -11.95 -0.56
N PRO A 35 -19.25 -12.56 0.63
CA PRO A 35 -18.53 -12.16 1.85
C PRO A 35 -17.02 -12.39 1.79
N LEU A 36 -16.53 -13.23 0.86
CA LEU A 36 -15.10 -13.51 0.67
C LEU A 36 -14.43 -12.65 -0.40
N ALA A 37 -15.18 -11.87 -1.18
CA ALA A 37 -14.61 -11.02 -2.22
C ALA A 37 -13.57 -10.01 -1.69
N PRO A 38 -13.74 -9.38 -0.51
CA PRO A 38 -12.73 -8.49 0.09
C PRO A 38 -11.41 -9.20 0.37
N LEU A 39 -11.45 -10.49 0.73
CA LEU A 39 -10.24 -11.29 0.98
C LEU A 39 -9.43 -11.48 -0.31
N TRP A 40 -10.12 -11.69 -1.44
CA TRP A 40 -9.49 -11.83 -2.74
C TRP A 40 -8.92 -10.51 -3.24
N TYR A 41 -9.62 -9.39 -3.04
CA TYR A 41 -9.12 -8.05 -3.39
C TYR A 41 -7.85 -7.72 -2.59
N ALA A 42 -7.88 -7.97 -1.29
CA ALA A 42 -6.73 -7.79 -0.42
C ALA A 42 -5.57 -8.73 -0.78
N GLY A 43 -5.87 -9.99 -1.12
CA GLY A 43 -4.87 -10.99 -1.47
C GLY A 43 -4.12 -10.67 -2.77
N ILE A 44 -4.83 -10.26 -3.83
CA ILE A 44 -4.21 -9.89 -5.10
C ILE A 44 -3.36 -8.62 -4.93
N MET A 45 -3.89 -7.60 -4.25
CA MET A 45 -3.15 -6.37 -4.00
C MET A 45 -1.91 -6.57 -3.12
N GLY A 46 -2.08 -7.27 -1.99
CA GLY A 46 -1.03 -7.51 -1.01
C GLY A 46 0.11 -8.37 -1.56
N THR A 47 -0.21 -9.30 -2.47
CA THR A 47 0.79 -10.23 -3.02
C THR A 47 1.54 -9.66 -4.22
N PHE A 48 0.86 -8.90 -5.09
CA PHE A 48 1.45 -8.51 -6.39
C PHE A 48 1.70 -7.01 -6.54
N LEU A 49 0.70 -6.17 -6.27
CA LEU A 49 0.82 -4.74 -6.59
C LEU A 49 1.57 -3.96 -5.52
N ILE A 50 1.33 -4.26 -4.23
CA ILE A 50 2.01 -3.58 -3.13
C ILE A 50 3.52 -3.85 -3.19
N PRO A 51 4.01 -5.10 -3.28
CA PRO A 51 5.46 -5.36 -3.36
C PRO A 51 6.11 -4.71 -4.59
N LEU A 52 5.41 -4.67 -5.72
CA LEU A 52 5.89 -4.02 -6.95
C LEU A 52 6.03 -2.50 -6.77
N ILE A 53 5.03 -1.83 -6.21
CA ILE A 53 5.07 -0.38 -6.02
C ILE A 53 6.06 -0.02 -4.91
N MET A 54 6.12 -0.82 -3.84
CA MET A 54 7.11 -0.64 -2.77
C MET A 54 8.54 -0.80 -3.28
N SER A 55 8.81 -1.75 -4.16
CA SER A 55 10.16 -1.92 -4.72
C SER A 55 10.58 -0.69 -5.54
N ILE A 56 9.68 -0.15 -6.37
CA ILE A 56 9.94 1.10 -7.11
C ILE A 56 10.21 2.25 -6.14
N ILE A 57 9.38 2.44 -5.11
CA ILE A 57 9.57 3.55 -4.16
C ILE A 57 10.89 3.40 -3.41
N TYR A 58 11.23 2.18 -2.98
CA TYR A 58 12.48 1.91 -2.28
C TYR A 58 13.71 2.22 -3.14
N PHE A 59 13.70 1.85 -4.43
CA PHE A 59 14.85 2.10 -5.31
C PHE A 59 14.99 3.55 -5.78
N TYR A 60 13.88 4.28 -5.93
CA TYR A 60 13.89 5.62 -6.54
C TYR A 60 13.72 6.77 -5.54
N PHE A 61 13.24 6.51 -4.32
CA PHE A 61 13.06 7.55 -3.29
C PHE A 61 13.82 7.20 -2.01
N PRO A 62 15.02 7.77 -1.79
CA PRO A 62 15.73 7.57 -0.54
C PRO A 62 14.90 8.11 0.65
N GLU A 63 14.82 7.34 1.72
CA GLU A 63 14.18 7.79 2.94
C GLU A 63 15.11 8.73 3.72
N LYS A 64 14.55 9.78 4.33
CA LYS A 64 15.34 10.74 5.14
C LYS A 64 16.10 10.07 6.29
N ALA A 65 15.65 8.91 6.75
CA ALA A 65 16.34 8.10 7.76
C ALA A 65 17.61 7.43 7.19
N GLU A 66 17.56 6.97 5.93
CA GLU A 66 18.73 6.43 5.23
C GLU A 66 19.70 7.54 4.82
N GLU A 67 19.20 8.72 4.41
CA GLU A 67 20.04 9.90 4.18
C GLU A 67 20.81 10.31 5.44
N LYS A 68 20.18 10.36 6.60
CA LYS A 68 20.87 10.68 7.88
C LYS A 68 21.91 9.62 8.26
N ARG A 69 21.61 8.35 8.02
CA ARG A 69 22.53 7.23 8.30
C ARG A 69 23.72 7.21 7.33
N ALA A 70 23.48 7.49 6.05
CA ALA A 70 24.52 7.67 5.04
C ALA A 70 25.38 8.92 5.28
N ARG A 71 24.81 9.95 5.91
CA ARG A 71 25.50 11.20 6.27
C ARG A 71 26.23 11.12 7.63
N GLY A 72 26.12 10.01 8.35
CA GLY A 72 26.78 9.81 9.66
C GLY A 72 26.22 10.65 10.80
N GLU A 73 25.05 11.26 10.62
CA GLU A 73 24.37 12.07 11.63
C GLU A 73 23.46 11.13 12.45
N ALA A 74 24.06 10.44 13.43
CA ALA A 74 23.34 9.65 14.44
C ALA A 74 22.74 10.55 15.53
#